data_AF-A0A852TEH9-F1
#
_entry.id   AF-A0A852TEH9-F1
#
_cell.length_a   1.000
_cell.length_b   1.000
_cell.length_c   1.000
_cell.angle_alpha   90.00
_cell.angle_beta   90.00
_cell.angle_gamma   90.00
#
_symmetry.space_group_name_H-M   'P 1'
#
loop_
_entity.id
_entity.type
_entity.pdbx_description
1 polymer ?
#
loop_
_entity_poly.entity_id
_entity_poly.type
_entity_poly.pdbx_seq_one_letter_code
_entity_poly.pdbx_strand_id
1 'polypeptide(L)'
;MKRKWEVIIGIAGVILCVIFLGGFSLTITSMEESTYQTTVFPILQEGVSKEYVSESFEAVKALAIWFGVALLIVVIFVALAILSIWRNKYPKRGAVLFIFAGLATLFGTQFIAFPIAFLFFTTAGLCLLRKIKDKEGVENVSNKNYKSDFTRI
;
A
#
# COMPACT_ATOMS: atom_id res chain seq x y z
N MET A 1 -2.60 20.82 9.06
CA MET A 1 -2.25 19.37 9.12
C MET A 1 -0.74 19.21 9.26
N LYS A 2 -0.23 18.68 10.39
CA LYS A 2 1.22 18.48 10.60
C LYS A 2 1.81 17.26 9.85
N ARG A 3 0.96 16.39 9.27
CA ARG A 3 1.31 15.10 8.64
C ARG A 3 1.06 15.03 7.13
N LYS A 4 1.22 16.15 6.40
CA LYS A 4 0.91 16.22 4.95
C LYS A 4 1.71 15.20 4.12
N TRP A 5 2.99 15.02 4.43
CA TRP A 5 3.87 14.10 3.71
C TRP A 5 3.44 12.63 3.79
N GLU A 6 2.99 12.18 4.97
CA GLU A 6 2.49 10.80 5.16
C GLU A 6 1.25 10.54 4.27
N VAL A 7 0.34 11.52 4.21
CA VAL A 7 -0.87 11.42 3.39
C VAL A 7 -0.53 11.47 1.89
N ILE A 8 0.42 12.32 1.47
CA ILE A 8 0.85 12.41 0.07
C ILE A 8 1.46 11.09 -0.40
N ILE A 9 2.37 10.49 0.38
CA ILE A 9 3.02 9.22 0.01
C ILE A 9 1.98 8.08 -0.01
N GLY A 10 1.06 8.04 0.97
CA GLY A 10 -0.03 7.07 1.00
C GLY A 10 -0.96 7.18 -0.22
N ILE A 11 -1.33 8.41 -0.61
CA ILE A 11 -2.16 8.67 -1.80
C ILE A 11 -1.39 8.28 -3.07
N ALA A 12 -0.11 8.63 -3.18
CA ALA A 12 0.71 8.25 -4.32
C ALA A 12 0.78 6.71 -4.47
N GLY A 13 0.94 5.98 -3.36
CA GLY A 13 0.89 4.52 -3.35
C GLY A 13 -0.45 3.97 -3.83
N VAL A 14 -1.57 4.55 -3.40
CA VAL A 14 -2.91 4.15 -3.87
C VAL A 14 -3.09 4.41 -5.37
N ILE A 15 -2.68 5.59 -5.86
CA ILE A 15 -2.76 5.91 -7.30
C ILE A 15 -1.96 4.87 -8.10
N LEU A 16 -0.77 4.53 -7.64
CA LEU A 16 0.06 3.51 -8.29
C LEU A 16 -0.63 2.13 -8.26
N CYS A 17 -1.21 1.72 -7.14
CA CYS A 17 -2.01 0.50 -7.06
C CYS A 17 -3.19 0.50 -8.04
N VAL A 18 -3.93 1.62 -8.14
CA VAL A 18 -5.08 1.73 -9.05
C VAL A 18 -4.62 1.62 -10.51
N ILE A 19 -3.52 2.28 -10.88
CA ILE A 19 -3.01 2.22 -12.25
C ILE A 19 -2.52 0.81 -12.59
N PHE A 20 -1.67 0.21 -11.75
CA PHE A 20 -1.07 -1.08 -12.06
C PHE A 20 -2.01 -2.26 -11.83
N LEU A 21 -2.56 -2.41 -10.61
CA LEU A 21 -3.45 -3.54 -10.30
C LEU A 21 -4.83 -3.33 -10.90
N GLY A 22 -5.38 -2.13 -10.76
CA GLY A 22 -6.71 -1.81 -11.29
C GLY A 22 -6.73 -1.76 -12.81
N GLY A 23 -5.71 -1.13 -13.43
CA GLY A 23 -5.53 -1.14 -14.88
C GLY A 23 -5.39 -2.56 -15.42
N PHE A 24 -4.50 -3.38 -14.86
CA PHE A 24 -4.36 -4.79 -15.24
C PHE A 24 -5.68 -5.57 -15.08
N SER A 25 -6.32 -5.44 -13.92
CA SER A 25 -7.57 -6.13 -13.62
C SER A 25 -8.65 -5.81 -14.66
N LEU A 26 -8.87 -4.52 -14.94
CA LEU A 26 -9.87 -4.06 -15.89
C LEU A 26 -9.53 -4.47 -17.32
N THR A 27 -8.28 -4.26 -17.75
CA THR A 27 -7.84 -4.60 -19.11
C THR A 27 -8.03 -6.09 -19.39
N ILE A 28 -7.61 -6.98 -18.48
CA ILE A 28 -7.72 -8.42 -18.70
C ILE A 28 -9.18 -8.90 -18.62
N THR A 29 -9.97 -8.39 -17.69
CA THR A 29 -11.36 -8.84 -17.52
C THR A 29 -12.26 -8.37 -18.67
N SER A 30 -12.02 -7.18 -19.22
CA SER A 30 -12.73 -6.65 -20.39
C SER A 30 -12.19 -7.15 -21.74
N MET A 31 -11.03 -7.80 -21.77
CA MET A 31 -10.44 -8.33 -23.00
C MET A 31 -11.16 -9.59 -23.48
N GLU A 32 -11.27 -9.74 -24.80
CA GLU A 32 -11.71 -10.98 -25.45
C GLU A 32 -10.53 -11.94 -25.66
N GLU A 33 -10.82 -13.24 -25.66
CA GLU A 33 -9.82 -14.31 -25.81
C GLU A 33 -9.00 -14.19 -27.10
N SER A 34 -9.64 -13.76 -28.20
CA SER A 34 -9.01 -13.51 -29.50
C SER A 34 -7.90 -12.45 -29.43
N THR A 35 -8.10 -11.42 -28.60
CA THR A 35 -7.13 -10.34 -28.40
C THR A 35 -6.03 -10.76 -27.42
N TYR A 36 -6.39 -11.57 -26.42
CA TYR A 36 -5.41 -12.17 -25.50
C TYR A 36 -4.41 -13.07 -26.24
N GLN A 37 -4.89 -13.90 -27.16
CA GLN A 37 -4.06 -14.82 -27.94
C GLN A 37 -3.00 -14.10 -28.79
N THR A 38 -3.33 -12.94 -29.34
CA THR A 38 -2.44 -12.19 -30.25
C THR A 38 -1.49 -11.25 -29.50
N THR A 39 -1.91 -10.74 -28.34
CA THR A 39 -1.19 -9.65 -27.66
C THR A 39 -0.48 -10.11 -26.38
N VAL A 40 -1.15 -10.90 -25.54
CA VAL A 40 -0.68 -11.22 -24.18
C VAL A 40 -0.06 -12.61 -24.10
N PHE A 41 -0.70 -13.61 -24.72
CA PHE A 41 -0.22 -14.99 -24.75
C PHE A 41 1.23 -15.13 -25.26
N PRO A 42 1.64 -14.51 -26.39
CA PRO A 42 3.03 -14.64 -26.87
C PRO A 42 4.07 -14.02 -25.93
N ILE A 43 3.68 -13.05 -25.10
CA ILE A 43 4.57 -12.40 -24.14
C ILE A 43 4.71 -13.25 -22.86
N LEU A 44 3.63 -13.91 -22.43
CA LEU A 44 3.61 -14.70 -21.19
C LEU A 44 4.11 -16.14 -21.38
N GLN A 45 3.86 -16.74 -22.55
CA GLN A 45 4.10 -18.16 -22.81
C GLN A 45 4.81 -18.38 -24.14
N GLU A 46 5.88 -17.62 -24.36
CA GLU A 46 6.75 -17.78 -25.52
C GLU A 46 7.24 -19.24 -25.61
N GLY A 47 6.82 -19.96 -26.66
CA GLY A 47 7.18 -21.37 -26.89
C GLY A 47 6.16 -22.42 -26.42
N VAL A 48 5.02 -22.05 -25.82
CA VAL A 48 3.94 -22.98 -25.45
C VAL A 48 2.93 -23.13 -26.59
N SER A 49 2.35 -24.33 -26.75
CA SER A 49 1.39 -24.59 -27.82
C SER A 49 0.13 -23.74 -27.66
N LYS A 50 -0.46 -23.34 -28.80
CA LYS A 50 -1.70 -22.54 -28.84
C LYS A 50 -2.93 -23.25 -28.26
N GLU A 51 -2.78 -24.54 -27.93
CA GLU A 51 -3.83 -25.37 -27.36
C GLU A 51 -4.14 -24.99 -25.90
N TYR A 52 -3.17 -24.39 -25.20
CA TYR A 52 -3.32 -23.92 -23.81
C TYR A 52 -3.78 -22.47 -23.69
N VAL A 53 -4.14 -21.81 -24.80
CA VAL A 53 -4.52 -20.39 -24.82
C VAL A 53 -5.76 -20.13 -23.95
N SER A 54 -6.78 -20.98 -24.07
CA SER A 54 -8.05 -20.85 -23.35
C SER A 54 -7.86 -21.02 -21.84
N GLU A 55 -7.15 -22.07 -21.43
CA GLU A 55 -6.82 -22.35 -20.03
C GLU A 55 -5.96 -21.22 -19.43
N SER A 56 -4.97 -20.74 -20.18
CA SER A 56 -4.14 -19.62 -19.76
C SER A 56 -4.94 -18.31 -19.65
N PHE A 57 -5.87 -18.08 -20.57
CA PHE A 57 -6.75 -16.91 -20.52
C PHE A 57 -7.65 -16.94 -19.29
N GLU A 58 -8.24 -18.10 -18.97
CA GLU A 58 -9.05 -18.27 -17.77
C GLU A 58 -8.23 -18.04 -16.49
N ALA A 59 -7.03 -18.61 -16.42
CA ALA A 59 -6.12 -18.40 -15.29
C ALA A 59 -5.72 -16.93 -15.11
N VAL A 60 -5.40 -16.24 -16.21
CA VAL A 60 -5.03 -14.81 -16.18
C VAL A 60 -6.24 -13.94 -15.83
N LYS A 61 -7.44 -14.28 -16.30
CA LYS A 61 -8.68 -13.62 -15.86
C LYS A 61 -8.95 -13.82 -14.37
N ALA A 62 -8.78 -15.03 -13.84
CA ALA A 62 -8.92 -15.29 -12.42
C ALA A 62 -7.93 -14.45 -11.59
N LEU A 63 -6.67 -14.39 -12.04
CA LEU A 63 -5.64 -13.55 -11.41
C LEU A 63 -6.00 -12.06 -11.46
N ALA A 64 -6.50 -11.58 -12.59
CA ALA A 64 -6.95 -10.20 -12.77
C ALA A 64 -8.09 -9.84 -11.82
N ILE A 65 -9.09 -10.73 -11.66
CA ILE A 65 -10.16 -10.54 -10.69
C ILE A 65 -9.60 -10.49 -9.26
N TRP A 66 -8.67 -11.39 -8.93
CA TRP A 66 -8.02 -11.42 -7.63
C TRP A 66 -7.28 -10.11 -7.32
N PHE A 67 -6.56 -9.55 -8.29
CA PHE A 67 -5.89 -8.25 -8.15
C PHE A 67 -6.88 -7.11 -7.95
N GLY A 68 -8.05 -7.15 -8.61
CA GLY A 68 -9.13 -6.19 -8.40
C GLY A 68 -9.70 -6.24 -6.97
N VAL A 69 -9.92 -7.44 -6.45
CA VAL A 69 -10.39 -7.64 -5.06
C VAL A 69 -9.33 -7.16 -4.06
N ALA A 70 -8.06 -7.52 -4.28
CA ALA A 70 -6.94 -7.08 -3.44
C ALA A 70 -6.81 -5.55 -3.42
N LEU A 71 -6.94 -4.90 -4.58
CA LEU A 71 -6.93 -3.45 -4.70
C LEU A 71 -8.04 -2.80 -3.85
N LEU A 72 -9.26 -3.34 -3.90
CA LEU A 72 -10.39 -2.82 -3.14
C LEU A 72 -10.12 -2.88 -1.63
N ILE A 73 -9.55 -4.00 -1.16
CA ILE A 73 -9.13 -4.18 0.23
C ILE A 73 -8.08 -3.13 0.63
N VAL A 74 -7.04 -2.93 -0.19
CA VAL A 74 -5.97 -1.96 0.05
C VAL A 74 -6.52 -0.54 0.13
N VAL A 75 -7.43 -0.15 -0.78
CA VAL A 75 -8.08 1.17 -0.77
C VAL A 75 -8.86 1.40 0.52
N ILE A 76 -9.60 0.41 1.00
CA ILE A 76 -10.32 0.50 2.29
C ILE A 76 -9.33 0.71 3.44
N PHE A 77 -8.25 -0.07 3.52
CA PHE A 77 -7.26 0.07 4.57
C PHE A 77 -6.59 1.45 4.56
N VAL A 78 -6.21 1.95 3.39
CA VAL A 78 -5.58 3.28 3.26
C VAL A 78 -6.57 4.38 3.60
N ALA A 79 -7.84 4.29 3.18
CA ALA A 79 -8.87 5.26 3.54
C ALA A 79 -9.06 5.31 5.08
N LEU A 80 -9.14 4.16 5.74
CA LEU A 80 -9.22 4.07 7.20
C LEU A 80 -7.97 4.61 7.89
N ALA A 81 -6.79 4.39 7.30
CA ALA A 81 -5.52 4.91 7.80
C ALA A 81 -5.50 6.45 7.75
N ILE A 82 -5.88 7.04 6.62
CA ILE A 82 -5.95 8.49 6.41
C ILE A 82 -6.97 9.11 7.36
N LEU A 83 -8.18 8.54 7.49
CA LEU A 83 -9.21 9.01 8.43
C LEU A 83 -8.72 8.98 9.88
N SER A 84 -8.01 7.91 10.27
CA SER A 84 -7.44 7.77 11.61
C SER A 84 -6.35 8.82 11.91
N ILE A 85 -5.59 9.21 10.89
CA ILE A 85 -4.53 10.23 11.00
C ILE A 85 -5.13 11.65 10.98
N TRP A 86 -6.15 11.89 10.15
CA TRP A 86 -6.80 13.20 10.02
C TRP A 86 -7.37 13.66 11.37
N ARG A 87 -8.02 12.77 12.11
CA ARG A 87 -8.59 13.11 13.43
C ARG A 87 -7.53 13.27 14.54
N ASN A 88 -6.24 13.14 14.25
CA ASN A 88 -5.07 13.24 15.14
C ASN A 88 -5.15 12.42 16.44
N LYS A 89 -6.12 11.50 16.55
CA LYS A 89 -6.46 10.82 17.79
C LYS A 89 -5.56 9.60 18.03
N TYR A 90 -5.13 8.89 16.96
CA TYR A 90 -4.36 7.63 17.08
C TYR A 90 -3.37 7.36 15.92
N PRO A 91 -2.20 8.03 15.88
CA PRO A 91 -1.20 7.80 14.82
C PRO A 91 -0.61 6.37 14.81
N LYS A 92 -0.65 5.65 15.95
CA LYS A 92 -0.25 4.23 16.01
C LYS A 92 -1.20 3.34 15.20
N ARG A 93 -2.51 3.62 15.22
CA ARG A 93 -3.51 2.85 14.47
C ARG A 93 -3.37 3.11 12.96
N GLY A 94 -3.10 4.35 12.56
CA GLY A 94 -2.82 4.69 11.16
C GLY A 94 -1.61 3.95 10.60
N ALA A 95 -0.51 3.88 11.34
CA ALA A 95 0.67 3.13 10.93
C ALA A 95 0.40 1.63 10.76
N VAL A 96 -0.32 1.02 11.71
CA VAL A 96 -0.70 -0.40 11.63
C VAL A 96 -1.57 -0.66 10.41
N LEU A 97 -2.53 0.22 10.10
CA LEU A 97 -3.36 0.10 8.91
C LEU A 97 -2.55 0.22 7.60
N PHE A 98 -1.53 1.09 7.56
CA PHE A 98 -0.62 1.16 6.41
C PHE A 98 0.26 -0.09 6.25
N ILE A 99 0.68 -0.71 7.36
CA ILE A 99 1.39 -2.01 7.32
C ILE A 99 0.46 -3.07 6.74
N PHE A 100 -0.79 -3.15 7.20
CA PHE A 100 -1.77 -4.09 6.66
C PHE A 100 -2.07 -3.82 5.18
N ALA A 101 -2.15 -2.56 4.75
CA ALA A 101 -2.29 -2.21 3.34
C ALA A 101 -1.09 -2.68 2.50
N GLY A 102 0.14 -2.49 3.00
CA GLY A 102 1.36 -2.99 2.35
C GLY A 102 1.40 -4.52 2.26
N LEU A 103 1.04 -5.22 3.35
CA LEU A 103 0.95 -6.68 3.36
C LEU A 103 -0.13 -7.21 2.43
N ALA A 104 -1.32 -6.60 2.44
CA ALA A 104 -2.40 -6.96 1.53
C ALA A 104 -1.97 -6.76 0.06
N THR A 105 -1.20 -5.70 -0.23
CA THR A 105 -0.62 -5.47 -1.56
C THR A 105 0.40 -6.56 -1.93
N LEU A 106 1.29 -6.94 -1.00
CA LEU A 106 2.29 -7.99 -1.21
C LEU A 106 1.64 -9.35 -1.47
N PHE A 107 0.81 -9.81 -0.54
CA PHE A 107 0.17 -11.12 -0.63
C PHE A 107 -0.86 -11.17 -1.76
N GLY A 108 -1.59 -10.07 -1.98
CA GLY A 108 -2.56 -9.95 -3.06
C GLY A 108 -1.94 -10.03 -4.46
N THR A 109 -0.67 -9.63 -4.60
CA THR A 109 0.05 -9.66 -5.89
C THR A 109 1.14 -10.72 -5.96
N GLN A 110 1.16 -11.68 -5.03
CA GLN A 110 2.19 -12.73 -4.98
C GLN A 110 3.62 -12.14 -5.01
N PHE A 111 3.84 -11.05 -4.28
CA PHE A 111 5.09 -10.29 -4.17
C PHE A 111 5.53 -9.53 -5.43
N ILE A 112 4.74 -9.52 -6.51
CA ILE A 112 5.05 -8.76 -7.74
C ILE A 112 5.05 -7.25 -7.47
N ALA A 113 4.07 -6.74 -6.72
CA ALA A 113 3.95 -5.31 -6.43
C ALA A 113 4.80 -4.85 -5.22
N PHE A 114 5.93 -5.50 -4.96
CA PHE A 114 6.85 -5.12 -3.88
C PHE A 114 7.25 -3.62 -3.90
N PRO A 115 7.62 -3.01 -5.05
CA PRO A 115 7.98 -1.59 -5.09
C PRO A 115 6.84 -0.67 -4.64
N ILE A 116 5.59 -1.05 -4.93
CA ILE A 116 4.40 -0.28 -4.56
C ILE A 116 4.12 -0.42 -3.07
N ALA A 117 4.16 -1.65 -2.55
CA ALA A 117 3.94 -1.91 -1.14
C ALA A 117 5.00 -1.25 -0.23
N PHE A 118 6.24 -1.09 -0.74
CA PHE A 118 7.30 -0.37 -0.04
C PHE A 118 6.91 1.08 0.29
N LEU A 119 6.12 1.75 -0.55
CA LEU A 119 5.61 3.09 -0.26
C LEU A 119 4.67 3.10 0.94
N PHE A 120 3.82 2.07 1.08
CA PHE A 120 2.95 1.93 2.24
C PHE A 120 3.74 1.63 3.53
N PHE A 121 4.75 0.77 3.46
CA PHE A 121 5.64 0.51 4.60
C PHE A 121 6.44 1.75 5.00
N THR A 122 6.94 2.52 4.03
CA THR A 122 7.65 3.78 4.29
C THR A 122 6.72 4.78 4.97
N THR A 123 5.47 4.88 4.52
CA THR A 123 4.44 5.74 5.13
C THR A 123 4.16 5.31 6.57
N ALA A 124 4.05 4.00 6.84
CA ALA A 124 3.89 3.47 8.19
C ALA A 124 5.11 3.79 9.08
N GLY A 125 6.32 3.60 8.57
CA GLY A 125 7.57 3.92 9.26
C GLY A 125 7.65 5.39 9.66
N LEU A 126 7.34 6.30 8.73
CA LEU A 126 7.29 7.74 9.01
C LEU A 126 6.22 8.09 10.06
N CYS A 127 5.04 7.45 10.00
CA CYS A 127 3.99 7.62 11.01
C CYS A 127 4.44 7.21 12.42
N LEU A 128 5.26 6.16 12.54
CA LEU A 128 5.82 5.65 13.80
C LEU A 128 7.00 6.50 14.30
N LEU A 129 7.99 6.76 13.45
CA LEU A 129 9.23 7.47 13.80
C LEU A 129 8.96 8.90 14.27
N ARG A 130 8.04 9.61 13.62
CA ARG A 130 7.69 10.98 14.00
C ARG A 130 7.06 11.08 15.39
N LYS A 131 6.47 9.98 15.89
CA LYS A 131 5.92 9.90 17.25
C LYS A 131 7.00 9.72 18.32
N ILE A 132 8.11 9.05 17.99
CA ILE A 132 9.24 8.89 18.91
C ILE A 132 9.82 10.28 19.22
N LYS A 133 10.03 11.10 18.19
CA LYS A 133 10.56 12.45 18.33
C LYS A 133 9.66 13.40 19.14
N ASP A 134 8.34 13.22 19.07
CA ASP A 134 7.37 14.03 19.85
C ASP A 134 7.34 13.61 21.33
N LYS A 135 7.60 12.33 21.63
CA LYS A 135 7.72 11.83 23.01
C LYS A 135 9.05 12.23 23.65
N GLU A 136 10.16 12.09 22.93
CA GLU A 136 11.48 12.51 23.40
C GLU A 136 11.55 14.03 23.60
N GLY A 137 10.86 14.82 22.78
CA GLY A 137 10.77 16.27 22.97
C GLY A 137 10.06 16.65 24.28
N VAL A 138 9.04 15.90 24.70
CA VAL A 138 8.30 16.17 25.94
C VAL A 138 9.05 15.68 27.17
N GLU A 139 9.71 14.52 27.11
CA GLU A 139 10.56 14.03 28.21
C GLU A 139 11.79 14.91 28.43
N ASN A 140 12.43 15.41 27.36
CA ASN A 140 13.58 16.31 27.50
C ASN A 140 13.21 17.69 28.05
N VAL A 141 11.99 18.19 27.80
CA VAL A 141 11.51 19.46 28.41
C VAL A 141 11.10 19.25 29.87
N SER A 142 10.50 18.11 30.21
CA SER A 142 10.15 17.78 31.60
C SER A 142 11.40 17.58 32.48
N ASN A 143 12.43 16.90 31.96
CA ASN A 143 13.67 16.67 32.71
C ASN A 143 14.51 17.95 32.88
N LYS A 144 14.40 18.93 31.97
CA LYS A 144 15.08 20.22 32.10
C LYS A 144 14.49 21.10 33.20
N ASN A 145 13.16 21.07 33.38
CA ASN A 145 12.48 21.81 34.45
C ASN A 145 12.76 21.21 35.84
N TYR A 146 12.88 19.88 35.95
CA TYR A 146 13.21 19.26 37.23
C TYR A 146 14.64 19.59 37.69
N LYS A 147 15.59 19.66 36.74
CA LYS A 147 17.00 19.95 37.06
C LYS A 147 17.26 21.42 37.39
N SER A 148 16.45 22.37 36.89
CA SER A 148 16.63 23.79 37.20
C SER A 148 16.16 24.18 38.61
N ASP A 149 15.19 23.46 39.17
CA ASP A 149 14.66 23.75 40.52
C ASP A 149 15.59 23.27 41.64
N PHE A 150 16.35 22.18 41.41
CA PHE A 150 17.25 21.62 42.42
C PHE A 150 18.55 22.42 42.61
N THR A 151 18.94 23.25 41.64
CA THR A 151 20.12 24.14 41.72
C THR A 151 19.84 25.49 42.38
N ARG A 152 18.63 25.70 42.91
CA ARG A 152 18.20 26.95 43.55
C ARG A 152 18.05 26.87 45.08
N ILE A 153 18.51 25.79 45.71
CA ILE A 153 18.50 25.59 47.17
C ILE A 153 19.93 25.66 47.70
#